data_AF-A0A1T4VCY4-F1
#
_entry.id   AF-A0A1T4VCY4-F1
#
_cell.length_a   1.000
_cell.length_b   1.000
_cell.length_c   1.000
_cell.angle_alpha   90.00
_cell.angle_beta   90.00
_cell.angle_gamma   90.00
#
_symmetry.space_group_name_H-M   'P 1'
#
loop_
_entity.id
_entity.type
_entity.pdbx_description
1 polymer ?
#
loop_
_entity_poly.entity_id
_entity_poly.type
_entity_poly.pdbx_seq_one_letter_code
_entity_poly.pdbx_strand_id
1 'polypeptide(L)'
;MSEKKIEELAKDFLICCYFGQSVDLGKAAVDRAYVDMAAHTLKFNGECLEKWRCRYETSNMILDRIEKYNKEEDFEEWHKKLIADIIIKYKIKIDGVERVCETLSEGQAQKWLNMTIKYLVVLKCLLSDDERKRKGFDKYEKFFNYTEINNYRMPIDSYIIKKLVKDNLIEAKYKNEPWSKLNTNQYEKYKKINDIENEFLWELENWESAMNMFKRYNADSYEHYKREYVKRG
;
A
#
# COMPACT_ATOMS: atom_id res chain seq x y z
N MET A 1 12.45 14.75 -31.40
CA MET A 1 11.60 13.98 -30.47
C MET A 1 10.46 14.89 -30.05
N SER A 2 9.20 14.46 -30.14
CA SER A 2 8.05 15.31 -29.81
C SER A 2 7.95 15.55 -28.30
N GLU A 3 7.33 16.66 -27.90
CA GLU A 3 7.05 16.99 -26.49
C GLU A 3 6.29 15.87 -25.78
N LYS A 4 5.22 15.35 -26.41
CA LYS A 4 4.49 14.16 -25.95
C LYS A 4 5.40 12.97 -25.66
N LYS A 5 6.42 12.74 -26.52
CA LYS A 5 7.35 11.62 -26.32
C LYS A 5 8.27 11.84 -25.12
N ILE A 6 8.66 13.08 -24.85
CA ILE A 6 9.44 13.44 -23.65
C ILE A 6 8.59 13.24 -22.39
N GLU A 7 7.34 13.67 -22.39
CA GLU A 7 6.41 13.47 -21.27
C GLU A 7 6.23 11.98 -20.93
N GLU A 8 5.99 11.13 -21.94
CA GLU A 8 5.90 9.68 -21.75
C GLU A 8 7.17 9.09 -21.11
N LEU A 9 8.35 9.51 -21.60
CA LEU A 9 9.63 9.03 -21.06
C LEU A 9 9.87 9.51 -19.62
N ALA A 10 9.47 10.75 -19.29
CA ALA A 10 9.57 11.29 -17.94
C ALA A 10 8.64 10.56 -16.97
N LYS A 11 7.40 10.26 -17.39
CA LYS A 11 6.46 9.44 -16.61
C LYS A 11 7.01 8.03 -16.39
N ASP A 12 7.50 7.37 -17.44
CA ASP A 12 8.10 6.03 -17.34
C ASP A 12 9.32 6.03 -16.42
N PHE A 13 10.16 7.07 -16.46
CA PHE A 13 11.28 7.23 -15.55
C PHE A 13 10.83 7.33 -14.08
N LEU A 14 9.82 8.16 -13.77
CA LEU A 14 9.28 8.29 -12.41
C LEU A 14 8.66 6.98 -11.91
N ILE A 15 7.91 6.29 -12.78
CA ILE A 15 7.35 4.97 -12.49
C ILE A 15 8.47 3.98 -12.17
N CYS A 16 9.51 3.90 -13.01
CA CYS A 16 10.65 3.02 -12.76
C CYS A 16 11.40 3.38 -11.46
N CYS A 17 11.56 4.67 -11.14
CA CYS A 17 12.20 5.10 -9.90
C CYS A 17 11.45 4.59 -8.66
N TYR A 18 10.11 4.60 -8.69
CA TYR A 18 9.30 4.22 -7.54
C TYR A 18 8.97 2.72 -7.50
N PHE A 19 8.53 2.16 -8.63
CA PHE A 19 8.03 0.79 -8.76
C PHE A 19 9.08 -0.20 -9.28
N GLY A 20 10.27 0.27 -9.69
CA GLY A 20 11.36 -0.56 -10.18
C GLY A 20 11.25 -1.02 -11.63
N GLN A 21 10.06 -1.00 -12.23
CA GLN A 21 9.83 -1.31 -13.64
C GLN A 21 8.55 -0.66 -14.18
N SER A 22 8.44 -0.55 -15.49
CA SER A 22 7.28 0.03 -16.19
C SER A 22 6.65 -0.90 -17.25
N VAL A 23 7.02 -2.19 -17.24
CA VAL A 23 6.58 -3.20 -18.21
C VAL A 23 5.30 -3.89 -17.75
N ASP A 24 5.32 -4.52 -16.57
CA ASP A 24 4.14 -5.14 -15.94
C ASP A 24 3.77 -4.34 -14.70
N LEU A 25 2.93 -3.31 -14.90
CA LEU A 25 2.57 -2.37 -13.85
C LEU A 25 1.75 -3.01 -12.72
N GLY A 26 0.98 -4.07 -13.01
CA GLY A 26 0.28 -4.83 -11.98
C GLY A 26 1.27 -5.50 -11.04
N LYS A 27 2.26 -6.22 -11.59
CA LYS A 27 3.34 -6.82 -10.79
C LYS A 27 4.17 -5.76 -10.07
N ALA A 28 4.48 -4.65 -10.72
CA ALA A 28 5.25 -3.57 -10.12
C ALA A 28 4.52 -2.97 -8.90
N ALA A 29 3.20 -2.77 -8.98
CA ALA A 29 2.36 -2.26 -7.90
C ALA A 29 2.29 -3.23 -6.70
N VAL A 30 1.94 -4.50 -6.92
CA VAL A 30 1.84 -5.49 -5.82
C VAL A 30 3.20 -5.75 -5.17
N ASP A 31 4.27 -5.70 -5.95
CA ASP A 31 5.63 -5.92 -5.44
C ASP A 31 6.12 -4.73 -4.61
N ARG A 32 5.88 -3.49 -5.06
CA ARG A 32 6.13 -2.28 -4.28
C ARG A 32 5.34 -2.29 -2.97
N ALA A 33 4.05 -2.64 -3.02
CA ALA A 33 3.20 -2.77 -1.85
C ALA A 33 3.72 -3.81 -0.84
N TYR A 34 4.26 -4.94 -1.33
CA TYR A 34 4.95 -5.90 -0.48
C TYR A 34 6.16 -5.27 0.20
N VAL A 35 7.01 -4.54 -0.54
CA VAL A 35 8.21 -3.90 0.02
C VAL A 35 7.83 -2.89 1.10
N ASP A 36 6.83 -2.04 0.87
CA ASP A 36 6.36 -1.05 1.85
C ASP A 36 5.72 -1.67 3.09
N MET A 37 5.08 -2.82 2.93
CA MET A 37 4.57 -3.59 4.04
C MET A 37 5.71 -4.25 4.81
N ALA A 38 6.56 -5.01 4.13
CA ALA A 38 7.56 -5.89 4.72
C ALA A 38 8.73 -5.12 5.34
N ALA A 39 9.05 -3.94 4.80
CA ALA A 39 10.10 -3.07 5.33
C ALA A 39 9.90 -2.85 6.83
N HIS A 40 10.86 -3.32 7.63
CA HIS A 40 10.91 -3.21 9.09
C HIS A 40 9.82 -3.94 9.89
N THR A 41 8.88 -4.65 9.25
CA THR A 41 7.77 -5.31 9.96
C THR A 41 7.73 -6.83 9.78
N LEU A 42 8.13 -7.36 8.62
CA LEU A 42 8.09 -8.79 8.33
C LEU A 42 9.38 -9.48 8.80
N LYS A 43 9.31 -10.21 9.91
CA LYS A 43 10.38 -11.11 10.34
C LYS A 43 10.10 -12.48 9.75
N PHE A 44 10.79 -12.89 8.68
CA PHE A 44 10.56 -14.21 8.08
C PHE A 44 11.41 -15.27 8.77
N ASN A 45 10.78 -16.32 9.31
CA ASN A 45 11.43 -17.35 10.12
C ASN A 45 11.72 -18.65 9.33
N GLY A 46 11.29 -18.73 8.06
CA GLY A 46 11.60 -19.84 7.15
C GLY A 46 12.83 -19.58 6.30
N GLU A 47 13.11 -20.48 5.36
CA GLU A 47 14.24 -20.32 4.45
C GLU A 47 14.07 -19.12 3.52
N CYS A 48 15.18 -18.52 3.08
CA CYS A 48 15.14 -17.39 2.16
C CYS A 48 14.36 -17.73 0.87
N LEU A 49 14.51 -18.95 0.35
CA LEU A 49 13.81 -19.40 -0.85
C LEU A 49 12.29 -19.48 -0.66
N GLU A 50 11.84 -19.95 0.50
CA GLU A 50 10.41 -20.00 0.84
C GLU A 50 9.80 -18.60 0.91
N LYS A 51 10.53 -17.62 1.43
CA LYS A 51 10.09 -16.22 1.43
C LYS A 51 9.79 -15.72 0.03
N TRP A 52 10.70 -15.96 -0.91
CA TRP A 52 10.55 -15.54 -2.30
C TRP A 52 9.41 -16.27 -2.99
N ARG A 53 9.25 -17.58 -2.73
CA ARG A 53 8.12 -18.38 -3.22
C ARG A 53 6.78 -17.81 -2.71
N CYS A 54 6.64 -17.60 -1.40
CA CYS A 54 5.44 -17.02 -0.79
C CYS A 54 5.14 -15.63 -1.36
N ARG A 55 6.15 -14.74 -1.45
CA ARG A 55 5.99 -13.42 -2.06
C ARG A 55 5.45 -13.52 -3.49
N TYR A 56 6.06 -14.36 -4.32
CA TYR A 56 5.70 -14.52 -5.72
C TYR A 56 4.29 -15.10 -5.91
N GLU A 57 3.99 -16.22 -5.23
CA GLU A 57 2.67 -16.87 -5.32
C GLU A 57 1.55 -15.97 -4.79
N THR A 58 1.77 -15.31 -3.65
CA THR A 58 0.78 -14.38 -3.09
C THR A 58 0.57 -13.17 -3.99
N SER A 59 1.64 -12.61 -4.59
CA SER A 59 1.50 -11.50 -5.54
C SER A 59 0.63 -11.87 -6.73
N ASN A 60 0.88 -13.04 -7.34
CA ASN A 60 0.10 -13.51 -8.47
C ASN A 60 -1.37 -13.77 -8.08
N MET A 61 -1.60 -14.36 -6.91
CA MET A 61 -2.94 -14.59 -6.38
C MET A 61 -3.71 -13.29 -6.15
N ILE A 62 -3.08 -12.27 -5.55
CA ILE A 62 -3.70 -10.95 -5.35
C ILE A 62 -4.12 -10.35 -6.69
N LEU A 63 -3.22 -10.34 -7.69
CA LEU A 63 -3.52 -9.77 -9.00
C LEU A 63 -4.63 -10.54 -9.72
N ASP A 64 -4.62 -11.87 -9.66
CA ASP A 64 -5.67 -12.72 -10.24
C ASP A 64 -7.04 -12.44 -9.63
N ARG A 65 -7.09 -12.28 -8.29
CA ARG A 65 -8.32 -11.98 -7.56
C ARG A 65 -8.85 -10.58 -7.84
N ILE A 66 -7.97 -9.61 -8.07
CA ILE A 66 -8.34 -8.24 -8.49
C ILE A 66 -8.88 -8.26 -9.93
N GLU A 67 -8.18 -8.92 -10.84
CA GLU A 67 -8.59 -9.02 -12.25
C GLU A 67 -9.95 -9.70 -12.44
N LYS A 68 -10.24 -10.72 -11.60
CA LYS A 68 -11.48 -11.50 -11.65
C LYS A 68 -12.60 -10.98 -10.74
N TYR A 69 -12.39 -9.87 -10.04
CA TYR A 69 -13.41 -9.33 -9.14
C TYR A 69 -14.72 -9.08 -9.88
N ASN A 70 -15.83 -9.51 -9.28
CA ASN A 70 -17.17 -9.35 -9.81
C ASN A 70 -17.97 -8.43 -8.89
N LYS A 71 -18.65 -7.42 -9.45
CA LYS A 71 -19.53 -6.49 -8.71
C LYS A 71 -20.66 -7.15 -7.93
N GLU A 72 -21.02 -8.38 -8.27
CA GLU A 72 -22.03 -9.14 -7.53
C GLU A 72 -21.50 -9.63 -6.18
N GLU A 73 -20.17 -9.65 -5.99
CA GLU A 73 -19.53 -9.96 -4.72
C GLU A 73 -19.38 -8.69 -3.87
N ASP A 74 -19.86 -8.72 -2.63
CA ASP A 74 -19.65 -7.63 -1.68
C ASP A 74 -18.15 -7.35 -1.51
N PHE A 75 -17.75 -6.10 -1.70
CA PHE A 75 -16.34 -5.74 -1.73
C PHE A 75 -15.66 -5.98 -0.38
N GLU A 76 -16.33 -5.70 0.75
CA GLU A 76 -15.75 -5.95 2.07
C GLU A 76 -15.57 -7.43 2.34
N GLU A 77 -16.53 -8.27 1.92
CA GLU A 77 -16.45 -9.72 2.05
C GLU A 77 -15.36 -10.30 1.15
N TRP A 78 -15.28 -9.86 -0.12
CA TRP A 78 -14.20 -10.22 -1.04
C TRP A 78 -12.83 -9.88 -0.46
N HIS A 79 -12.71 -8.66 0.09
CA HIS A 79 -11.47 -8.18 0.69
C HIS A 79 -11.07 -9.05 1.89
N LYS A 80 -11.99 -9.28 2.84
CA LYS A 80 -11.77 -10.12 4.02
C LYS A 80 -11.33 -11.54 3.64
N LYS A 81 -11.97 -12.15 2.63
CA LYS A 81 -11.59 -13.47 2.10
C LYS A 81 -10.17 -13.44 1.54
N LEU A 82 -9.84 -12.44 0.73
CA LEU A 82 -8.51 -12.32 0.13
C LEU A 82 -7.42 -12.12 1.19
N ILE A 83 -7.69 -11.37 2.27
CA ILE A 83 -6.78 -11.27 3.42
C ILE A 83 -6.51 -12.63 4.05
N ALA A 84 -7.56 -13.43 4.29
CA ALA A 84 -7.40 -14.78 4.83
C ALA A 84 -6.54 -15.67 3.90
N ASP A 85 -6.77 -15.60 2.59
CA ASP A 85 -6.00 -16.35 1.59
C ASP A 85 -4.52 -15.94 1.56
N ILE A 86 -4.22 -14.63 1.67
CA ILE A 86 -2.86 -14.10 1.77
C ILE A 86 -2.13 -14.71 2.97
N ILE A 87 -2.78 -14.76 4.13
CA ILE A 87 -2.21 -15.33 5.35
C ILE A 87 -1.97 -16.85 5.17
N ILE A 88 -2.90 -17.55 4.53
CA ILE A 88 -2.76 -18.99 4.24
C ILE A 88 -1.54 -19.28 3.36
N LYS A 89 -1.23 -18.42 2.38
CA LYS A 89 -0.03 -18.57 1.54
C LYS A 89 1.30 -18.45 2.29
N TYR A 90 1.26 -17.88 3.49
CA TYR A 90 2.40 -17.79 4.41
C TYR A 90 2.36 -18.87 5.50
N LYS A 91 1.53 -19.90 5.38
CA LYS A 91 1.72 -21.15 6.14
C LYS A 91 2.89 -21.91 5.51
N ILE A 92 3.92 -22.20 6.31
CA ILE A 92 5.12 -22.92 5.88
C ILE A 92 5.34 -24.13 6.78
N LYS A 93 6.13 -25.11 6.33
CA LYS A 93 6.52 -26.24 7.17
C LYS A 93 7.85 -25.92 7.85
N ILE A 94 7.85 -25.83 9.18
CA ILE A 94 9.07 -25.71 9.98
C ILE A 94 9.26 -27.06 10.68
N ASP A 95 10.41 -27.71 10.46
CA ASP A 95 10.73 -29.03 11.01
C ASP A 95 9.67 -30.11 10.70
N GLY A 96 9.14 -30.10 9.47
CA GLY A 96 8.12 -31.06 9.02
C GLY A 96 6.70 -30.80 9.55
N VAL A 97 6.51 -29.79 10.42
CA VAL A 97 5.22 -29.39 10.95
C VAL A 97 4.71 -28.17 10.19
N GLU A 98 3.51 -28.26 9.64
CA GLU A 98 2.84 -27.10 9.06
C GLU A 98 2.50 -26.10 10.17
N ARG A 99 3.11 -24.93 10.11
CA ARG A 99 2.84 -23.83 11.02
C ARG A 99 2.42 -22.64 10.19
N VAL A 100 1.44 -21.88 10.68
CA VAL A 100 1.29 -20.51 10.21
C VAL A 100 2.61 -19.83 10.52
N CYS A 101 3.34 -19.37 9.50
CA CYS A 101 4.51 -18.56 9.75
C CYS A 101 3.97 -17.33 10.49
N GLU A 102 4.27 -17.19 11.79
CA GLU A 102 3.85 -16.06 12.66
C GLU A 102 4.37 -14.70 12.16
N THR A 103 4.92 -14.69 10.96
CA THR A 103 5.68 -13.64 10.33
C THR A 103 4.78 -12.67 9.61
N LEU A 104 3.67 -13.15 9.02
CA LEU A 104 2.70 -12.31 8.34
C LEU A 104 1.42 -12.17 9.17
N SER A 105 1.29 -11.04 9.87
CA SER A 105 0.10 -10.67 10.60
C SER A 105 -1.05 -10.31 9.65
N GLU A 106 -2.26 -10.31 10.20
CA GLU A 106 -3.44 -9.85 9.47
C GLU A 106 -3.30 -8.38 9.02
N GLY A 107 -2.78 -7.50 9.88
CA GLY A 107 -2.53 -6.10 9.52
C GLY A 107 -1.50 -5.92 8.41
N GLN A 108 -0.51 -6.82 8.33
CA GLN A 108 0.44 -6.85 7.22
C GLN A 108 -0.23 -7.30 5.91
N ALA A 109 -1.02 -8.38 5.95
CA ALA A 109 -1.79 -8.81 4.79
C ALA A 109 -2.72 -7.70 4.29
N GLN A 110 -3.43 -7.02 5.21
CA GLN A 110 -4.28 -5.87 4.91
C GLN A 110 -3.51 -4.74 4.26
N LYS A 111 -2.36 -4.35 4.85
CA LYS A 111 -1.50 -3.29 4.29
C LYS A 111 -1.03 -3.64 2.87
N TRP A 112 -0.66 -4.89 2.62
CA TRP A 112 -0.21 -5.32 1.29
C TRP A 112 -1.33 -5.21 0.26
N LEU A 113 -2.50 -5.78 0.52
CA LEU A 113 -3.64 -5.70 -0.40
C LEU A 113 -4.07 -4.24 -0.63
N ASN A 114 -4.19 -3.46 0.45
CA ASN A 114 -4.60 -2.06 0.39
C ASN A 114 -3.62 -1.23 -0.44
N MET A 115 -2.32 -1.30 -0.15
CA MET A 115 -1.33 -0.55 -0.93
C MET A 115 -1.29 -0.99 -2.40
N THR A 116 -1.53 -2.28 -2.68
CA THR A 116 -1.66 -2.76 -4.06
C THR A 116 -2.80 -2.06 -4.79
N ILE A 117 -4.00 -2.07 -4.21
CA ILE A 117 -5.18 -1.39 -4.78
C ILE A 117 -4.90 0.10 -4.98
N LYS A 118 -4.31 0.77 -3.98
CA LYS A 118 -3.95 2.19 -4.05
C LYS A 118 -3.01 2.51 -5.20
N TYR A 119 -1.94 1.73 -5.37
CA TYR A 119 -1.02 1.93 -6.49
C TYR A 119 -1.65 1.65 -7.84
N LEU A 120 -2.51 0.64 -7.94
CA LEU A 120 -3.26 0.36 -9.15
C LEU A 120 -4.17 1.55 -9.53
N VAL A 121 -4.88 2.17 -8.58
CA VAL A 121 -5.71 3.34 -8.88
C VAL A 121 -4.86 4.56 -9.27
N VAL A 122 -3.75 4.84 -8.56
CA VAL A 122 -2.82 5.92 -8.95
C VAL A 122 -2.30 5.71 -10.38
N LEU A 123 -1.91 4.49 -10.74
CA LEU A 123 -1.46 4.15 -12.09
C LEU A 123 -2.58 4.30 -13.13
N LYS A 124 -3.84 3.95 -12.80
CA LYS A 124 -5.00 4.22 -13.67
C LYS A 124 -5.10 5.72 -13.99
N CYS A 125 -5.00 6.57 -12.98
CA CYS A 125 -5.15 8.02 -13.13
C CYS A 125 -3.97 8.68 -13.87
N LEU A 126 -2.76 8.15 -13.73
CA LEU A 126 -1.56 8.72 -14.36
C LEU A 126 -1.42 8.39 -15.86
N LEU A 127 -2.00 7.28 -16.31
CA LEU A 127 -1.81 6.73 -17.65
C LEU A 127 -3.03 6.99 -18.53
N SER A 128 -2.80 7.40 -19.77
CA SER A 128 -3.83 7.44 -20.82
C SER A 128 -4.31 6.04 -21.19
N ASP A 129 -5.49 5.95 -21.81
CA ASP A 129 -6.08 4.67 -22.23
C ASP A 129 -5.15 3.86 -23.13
N ASP A 130 -4.45 4.53 -24.06
CA ASP A 130 -3.48 3.91 -24.96
C ASP A 130 -2.26 3.37 -24.20
N GLU A 131 -1.78 4.10 -23.19
CA GLU A 131 -0.68 3.65 -22.34
C GLU A 131 -1.09 2.44 -21.50
N ARG A 132 -2.32 2.43 -20.95
CA ARG A 132 -2.83 1.30 -20.15
C ARG A 132 -2.94 0.03 -20.99
N LYS A 133 -3.46 0.11 -22.22
CA LYS A 133 -3.50 -1.02 -23.17
C LYS A 133 -2.10 -1.52 -23.53
N ARG A 134 -1.18 -0.62 -23.90
CA ARG A 134 0.20 -0.99 -24.28
C ARG A 134 0.96 -1.68 -23.15
N LYS A 135 0.64 -1.35 -21.89
CA LYS A 135 1.26 -1.93 -20.69
C LYS A 135 0.46 -3.07 -20.07
N GLY A 136 -0.58 -3.58 -20.75
CA GLY A 136 -1.42 -4.68 -20.27
C GLY A 136 -2.13 -4.39 -18.95
N PHE A 137 -2.38 -3.12 -18.67
CA PHE A 137 -3.02 -2.63 -17.45
C PHE A 137 -4.55 -2.57 -17.58
N ASP A 138 -5.05 -2.62 -18.82
CA ASP A 138 -6.47 -2.63 -19.17
C ASP A 138 -7.24 -3.84 -18.61
N LYS A 139 -6.55 -4.94 -18.30
CA LYS A 139 -7.15 -6.10 -17.62
C LYS A 139 -7.76 -5.78 -16.24
N TYR A 140 -7.35 -4.69 -15.60
CA TYR A 140 -7.90 -4.24 -14.32
C TYR A 140 -9.05 -3.24 -14.47
N GLU A 141 -9.44 -2.83 -15.68
CA GLU A 141 -10.47 -1.79 -15.89
C GLU A 141 -11.81 -2.11 -15.24
N LYS A 142 -12.22 -3.39 -15.29
CA LYS A 142 -13.46 -3.84 -14.64
C LYS A 142 -13.45 -3.53 -13.15
N PHE A 143 -12.37 -3.91 -12.47
CA PHE A 143 -12.19 -3.68 -11.03
C PHE A 143 -12.36 -2.20 -10.66
N PHE A 144 -11.81 -1.29 -11.46
CA PHE A 144 -11.87 0.15 -11.20
C PHE A 144 -13.20 0.81 -11.54
N ASN A 145 -14.10 0.14 -12.27
CA ASN A 145 -15.37 0.71 -12.71
C ASN A 145 -16.52 0.43 -11.72
N TYR A 146 -16.20 -0.15 -10.57
CA TYR A 146 -17.17 -0.45 -9.53
C TYR A 146 -17.28 0.69 -8.52
N THR A 147 -18.48 0.96 -8.03
CA THR A 147 -18.76 2.02 -7.06
C THR A 147 -18.25 1.69 -5.66
N GLU A 148 -18.22 0.40 -5.35
CA GLU A 148 -17.86 -0.18 -4.07
C GLU A 148 -16.38 0.05 -3.75
N ILE A 149 -15.50 -0.01 -4.75
CA ILE A 149 -14.07 0.31 -4.59
C ILE A 149 -13.85 1.81 -4.34
N ASN A 150 -14.63 2.69 -4.97
CA ASN A 150 -14.50 4.14 -4.78
C ASN A 150 -14.93 4.53 -3.35
N ASN A 151 -15.95 3.86 -2.84
CA ASN A 151 -16.48 4.07 -1.49
C ASN A 151 -15.75 3.22 -0.43
N TYR A 152 -14.73 2.44 -0.83
CA TYR A 152 -14.04 1.55 0.09
C TYR A 152 -13.19 2.36 1.06
N ARG A 153 -13.57 2.30 2.34
CA ARG A 153 -12.86 2.96 3.44
C ARG A 153 -11.61 2.18 3.81
N MET A 154 -10.52 2.45 3.10
CA MET A 154 -9.19 1.99 3.48
C MET A 154 -8.71 2.75 4.72
N PRO A 155 -7.84 2.22 5.58
CA PRO A 155 -7.27 3.03 6.66
C PRO A 155 -6.52 4.24 6.10
N ILE A 156 -6.41 5.29 6.91
CA ILE A 156 -5.71 6.55 6.58
C ILE A 156 -4.22 6.42 6.89
N ASP A 157 -3.32 6.80 5.96
CA ASP A 157 -1.89 6.58 6.18
C ASP A 157 -1.44 7.31 7.44
N SER A 158 -0.51 6.71 8.16
CA SER A 158 0.03 7.28 9.40
C SER A 158 0.50 8.73 9.26
N TYR A 159 0.99 9.16 8.09
CA TYR A 159 1.34 10.56 7.82
C TYR A 159 0.13 11.48 7.77
N ILE A 160 -0.95 11.05 7.11
CA ILE A 160 -2.21 11.79 7.07
C ILE A 160 -2.86 11.80 8.47
N ILE A 161 -2.85 10.68 9.20
CA ILE A 161 -3.30 10.61 10.60
C ILE A 161 -2.53 11.62 11.47
N LYS A 162 -1.20 11.70 11.33
CA LYS A 162 -0.40 12.68 12.07
C LYS A 162 -0.84 14.12 11.77
N LYS A 163 -1.21 14.41 10.51
CA LYS A 163 -1.74 15.72 10.10
C LYS A 163 -3.08 15.97 10.79
N LEU A 164 -4.03 15.05 10.66
CA LEU A 164 -5.36 15.17 11.25
C LEU A 164 -5.31 15.38 12.77
N VAL A 165 -4.43 14.67 13.47
CA VAL A 165 -4.19 14.87 14.91
C VAL A 165 -3.64 16.26 15.18
N LYS A 166 -2.67 16.73 14.38
CA LYS A 166 -2.07 18.06 14.55
C LYS A 166 -3.05 19.19 14.27
N ASP A 167 -3.97 18.98 13.34
CA ASP A 167 -5.04 19.91 13.00
C ASP A 167 -6.24 19.82 13.97
N ASN A 168 -6.15 18.99 15.03
CA ASN A 168 -7.20 18.71 16.01
C ASN A 168 -8.50 18.17 15.40
N LEU A 169 -8.42 17.52 14.24
CA LEU A 169 -9.56 16.90 13.57
C LEU A 169 -9.87 15.50 14.12
N ILE A 170 -8.86 14.82 14.68
CA ILE A 170 -9.01 13.51 15.33
C ILE A 170 -8.21 13.41 16.64
N GLU A 171 -8.60 12.49 17.51
CA GLU A 171 -7.95 12.29 18.80
C GLU A 171 -6.49 11.83 18.69
N ALA A 172 -5.63 12.33 19.58
CA ALA A 172 -4.20 12.01 19.58
C ALA A 172 -3.87 10.51 19.77
N LYS A 173 -4.79 9.72 20.34
CA LYS A 173 -4.62 8.26 20.54
C LYS A 173 -4.36 7.51 19.23
N TYR A 174 -4.87 8.02 18.10
CA TYR A 174 -4.73 7.40 16.79
C TYR A 174 -3.34 7.59 16.16
N LYS A 175 -2.50 8.49 16.70
CA LYS A 175 -1.21 8.89 16.10
C LYS A 175 -0.16 7.78 16.02
N ASN A 176 -0.23 6.77 16.89
CA ASN A 176 0.89 5.89 17.19
C ASN A 176 0.67 4.41 16.83
N GLU A 177 -0.47 4.02 16.24
CA GLU A 177 -0.69 2.62 15.87
C GLU A 177 -0.43 2.40 14.36
N PRO A 178 0.66 1.72 13.99
CA PRO A 178 0.94 1.44 12.59
C PRO A 178 0.00 0.35 12.06
N TRP A 179 -0.51 0.52 10.84
CA TRP A 179 -1.47 -0.39 10.20
C TRP A 179 -1.06 -1.86 10.22
N SER A 180 0.23 -2.13 10.03
CA SER A 180 0.79 -3.49 10.02
C SER A 180 0.59 -4.25 11.34
N LYS A 181 0.18 -3.56 12.41
CA LYS A 181 -0.09 -4.14 13.73
C LYS A 181 -1.59 -4.19 14.08
N LEU A 182 -2.47 -3.67 13.22
CA LEU A 182 -3.92 -3.70 13.48
C LEU A 182 -4.49 -5.09 13.19
N ASN A 183 -5.31 -5.61 14.09
CA ASN A 183 -6.21 -6.74 13.80
C ASN A 183 -7.53 -6.26 13.17
N THR A 184 -8.41 -7.17 12.74
CA THR A 184 -9.71 -6.81 12.13
C THR A 184 -10.51 -5.81 12.96
N ASN A 185 -10.63 -6.05 14.28
CA ASN A 185 -11.44 -5.20 15.15
C ASN A 185 -10.86 -3.78 15.29
N GLN A 186 -9.53 -3.67 15.32
CA GLN A 186 -8.85 -2.38 15.31
C GLN A 186 -9.04 -1.70 13.95
N TYR A 187 -8.86 -2.42 12.85
CA TYR A 187 -9.09 -1.90 11.49
C TYR A 187 -10.50 -1.32 11.32
N GLU A 188 -11.54 -2.06 11.73
CA GLU A 188 -12.93 -1.61 11.67
C GLU A 188 -13.17 -0.33 12.50
N LYS A 189 -12.47 -0.16 13.62
CA LYS A 189 -12.50 1.08 14.41
C LYS A 189 -11.79 2.22 13.67
N TYR A 190 -10.66 1.93 13.01
CA TYR A 190 -9.92 2.93 12.23
C TYR A 190 -10.68 3.41 10.98
N LYS A 191 -11.47 2.53 10.32
CA LYS A 191 -12.37 2.91 9.23
C LYS A 191 -13.45 3.92 9.62
N LYS A 192 -13.75 4.03 10.91
CA LYS A 192 -14.83 4.86 11.47
C LYS A 192 -14.33 6.09 12.22
N ILE A 193 -13.05 6.47 12.05
CA ILE A 193 -12.51 7.65 12.73
C ILE A 193 -13.22 8.92 12.20
N ASN A 194 -14.02 9.53 13.10
CA ASN A 194 -14.59 10.89 13.05
C ASN A 194 -15.40 11.31 11.80
N ASP A 195 -16.32 10.47 11.30
CA ASP A 195 -17.22 10.83 10.18
C ASP A 195 -16.51 11.36 8.92
N ILE A 196 -15.18 11.21 8.83
CA ILE A 196 -14.42 11.54 7.64
C ILE A 196 -14.84 10.53 6.59
N GLU A 197 -15.37 11.01 5.47
CA GLU A 197 -15.48 10.24 4.24
C GLU A 197 -14.05 9.94 3.77
N ASN A 198 -13.49 8.91 4.39
CA ASN A 198 -12.14 8.45 4.16
C ASN A 198 -12.14 7.52 2.94
N GLU A 199 -12.48 8.14 1.82
CA GLU A 199 -12.40 7.55 0.51
C GLU A 199 -10.97 7.68 -0.04
N PHE A 200 -10.67 6.84 -1.01
CA PHE A 200 -9.38 6.82 -1.67
C PHE A 200 -8.96 8.21 -2.20
N LEU A 201 -9.89 8.95 -2.81
CA LEU A 201 -9.63 10.27 -3.38
C LEU A 201 -9.34 11.31 -2.30
N TRP A 202 -10.09 11.29 -1.20
CA TRP A 202 -9.88 12.20 -0.08
C TRP A 202 -8.46 12.09 0.48
N GLU A 203 -7.94 10.87 0.61
CA GLU A 203 -6.57 10.66 1.10
C GLU A 203 -5.52 11.20 0.11
N LEU A 204 -5.75 11.06 -1.20
CA LEU A 204 -4.86 11.62 -2.23
C LEU A 204 -4.82 13.16 -2.18
N GLU A 205 -5.96 13.82 -2.02
CA GLU A 205 -6.06 15.29 -1.90
C GLU A 205 -5.28 15.82 -0.69
N ASN A 206 -5.27 15.06 0.41
CA ASN A 206 -4.60 15.45 1.65
C ASN A 206 -3.11 15.09 1.68
N TRP A 207 -2.63 14.29 0.72
CA TRP A 207 -1.29 13.70 0.73
C TRP A 207 -0.18 14.75 0.65
N GLU A 208 -0.28 15.68 -0.30
CA GLU A 208 0.72 16.74 -0.47
C GLU A 208 0.79 17.64 0.78
N SER A 209 -0.36 18.05 1.32
CA SER A 209 -0.43 18.88 2.52
C SER A 209 0.20 18.18 3.73
N ALA A 210 -0.12 16.91 3.96
CA ALA A 210 0.49 16.13 5.04
C ALA A 210 2.00 15.96 4.83
N MET A 211 2.41 15.66 3.59
CA MET A 211 3.82 15.54 3.26
C MET A 211 4.55 16.86 3.46
N ASN A 212 4.03 18.01 3.03
CA ASN A 212 4.68 19.31 3.25
C ASN A 212 4.73 19.70 4.73
N MET A 213 3.72 19.31 5.51
CA MET A 213 3.69 19.54 6.95
C MET A 213 4.77 18.75 7.71
N PHE A 214 5.14 17.56 7.24
CA PHE A 214 6.11 16.67 7.88
C PHE A 214 7.43 16.48 7.12
N LYS A 215 7.52 16.89 5.84
CA LYS A 215 8.76 17.09 5.09
C LYS A 215 9.42 18.32 5.66
N ARG A 216 10.10 18.09 6.77
CA ARG A 216 11.12 18.99 7.25
C ARG A 216 12.25 18.88 6.26
N TYR A 217 12.46 19.91 5.45
CA TYR A 217 13.63 20.05 4.61
C TYR A 217 14.86 20.07 5.52
N ASN A 218 15.39 18.89 5.89
CA ASN A 218 16.55 18.66 6.74
C ASN A 218 16.74 19.56 7.99
N ALA A 219 15.70 20.26 8.47
CA ALA A 219 15.87 21.23 9.55
C ALA A 219 16.21 20.49 10.85
N ASP A 220 15.51 19.41 11.17
CA ASP A 220 15.86 18.63 12.37
C ASP A 220 17.06 17.72 12.20
N SER A 221 17.35 17.23 11.00
CA SER A 221 18.60 16.47 10.79
C SER A 221 19.81 17.41 10.87
N TYR A 222 19.69 18.65 10.39
CA TYR A 222 20.73 19.68 10.53
C TYR A 222 20.81 20.22 11.96
N GLU A 223 19.69 20.45 12.64
CA GLU A 223 19.68 20.82 14.06
C GLU A 223 20.16 19.67 14.96
N HIS A 224 19.85 18.41 14.62
CA HIS A 224 20.40 17.24 15.31
C HIS A 224 21.90 17.11 15.05
N TYR A 225 22.36 17.32 13.80
CA TYR A 225 23.78 17.44 13.49
C TYR A 225 24.45 18.55 14.31
N LYS A 226 23.89 19.77 14.36
CA LYS A 226 24.44 20.87 15.18
C LYS A 226 24.52 20.49 16.65
N ARG A 227 23.49 19.88 17.22
CA ARG A 227 23.48 19.44 18.63
C ARG A 227 24.55 18.39 18.92
N GLU A 228 24.74 17.43 18.01
CA GLU A 228 25.77 16.39 18.16
C GLU A 228 27.19 16.91 17.87
N TYR A 229 27.33 17.92 17.01
CA TYR A 229 28.60 18.58 16.72
C TYR A 229 29.07 19.47 17.88
N VAL A 230 28.17 20.23 18.51
CA VAL A 230 28.45 21.08 19.68
C VAL A 230 28.84 20.26 20.93
N LYS A 231 28.40 18.99 21.03
CA LYS A 231 28.79 18.10 22.13
C LYS A 231 30.20 17.48 21.97
N ARG A 232 30.81 17.60 20.78
CA ARG A 232 32.09 16.96 20.43
C ARG A 232 33.25 17.95 20.29
N GLY A 233 33.00 19.25 20.42
CA GLY A 233 34.02 20.30 20.54
C GLY A 233 34.01 20.90 21.92
#